data_AF-A0A0C9ZS24-F1
#
_entry.id   AF-A0A0C9ZS24-F1
#
_cell.length_a   1.000
_cell.length_b   1.000
_cell.length_c   1.000
_cell.angle_alpha   90.00
_cell.angle_beta   90.00
_cell.angle_gamma   90.00
#
_symmetry.space_group_name_H-M   'P 1'
#
loop_
_entity.id
_entity.type
_entity.pdbx_description
1 polymer ?
#
loop_
_entity_poly.entity_id
_entity_poly.type
_entity_poly.pdbx_seq_one_letter_code
_entity_poly.pdbx_strand_id
1 'polypeptide(L)'
;MDTSDIDESFVPSPPSDSDAESSPPPLPVPTRGRADMLDTPRPLRAARFSAREGRWIQTSNCSRGIREPLPSWIRLVSWNVDFQTKSPKKRLMAALLYLQREVFRCQTATERPDPCCILLQEVSVGSFTMILTSEWVQRYFVVVPTSTDKWPASATYGTVTLVSRTVPVSNAFTIEFGNSSMMRNAIFVDVKLSVPAPPHTPRLSDGVVTVRVANTHLESLPQGAAARPTQLRLISEALQEYELRGGVVAGDMNAIGPSDVTLAEDEGLMDAWQHGDDDEEGFTWGYQPREQPYPPARLDKVLFTTRGGFEVEEPERFGVGARTDYGDWISDHYGLMTTLHVVREDEEMEM
;
A
#
# COMPACT_ATOMS: atom_id res chain seq x y z
N MET A 1 55.19 62.57 7.11
CA MET A 1 55.60 61.50 8.05
C MET A 1 54.33 60.75 8.40
N ASP A 2 54.10 59.52 8.01
CA ASP A 2 54.88 58.61 7.18
C ASP A 2 53.86 57.55 6.71
N THR A 3 53.94 57.15 5.45
CA THR A 3 53.06 56.15 4.85
C THR A 3 53.96 55.07 4.25
N SER A 4 54.18 53.98 4.98
CA SER A 4 54.53 52.67 4.42
C SER A 4 54.66 51.62 5.52
N ASP A 5 54.50 50.37 5.09
CA ASP A 5 54.93 49.12 5.73
C ASP A 5 53.93 48.39 6.61
N ILE A 6 53.01 47.66 5.95
CA ILE A 6 52.69 46.30 6.40
C ILE A 6 52.79 45.35 5.20
N ASP A 7 53.65 44.37 5.43
CA ASP A 7 54.16 43.28 4.60
C ASP A 7 53.06 42.33 4.08
N GLU A 8 52.96 42.22 2.75
CA GLU A 8 52.15 41.22 2.04
C GLU A 8 52.92 39.89 1.94
N SER A 9 52.91 39.08 3.01
CA SER A 9 53.47 37.73 2.91
C SER A 9 52.90 36.73 3.92
N PHE A 10 51.58 36.47 3.88
CA PHE A 10 51.04 35.11 4.15
C PHE A 10 49.53 35.04 3.88
N VAL A 11 49.15 34.64 2.65
CA VAL A 11 47.80 34.14 2.38
C VAL A 11 47.96 32.67 1.97
N PRO A 12 47.52 31.70 2.79
CA PRO A 12 47.52 30.30 2.38
C PRO A 12 46.50 30.12 1.24
N SER A 13 46.96 29.62 0.10
CA SER A 13 46.09 29.25 -1.02
C SER A 13 45.04 28.22 -0.60
N PRO A 14 43.82 28.26 -1.18
CA PRO A 14 42.83 27.21 -0.96
C PRO A 14 43.36 25.86 -1.47
N PRO A 15 42.98 24.74 -0.82
CA PRO A 15 43.41 23.42 -1.25
C PRO A 15 42.91 23.13 -2.68
N SER A 16 43.82 22.62 -3.51
CA SER A 16 43.54 22.14 -4.85
C SER A 16 42.60 20.93 -4.81
N ASP A 17 41.49 21.00 -5.55
CA ASP A 17 40.61 19.87 -5.86
C ASP A 17 41.39 18.82 -6.67
N SER A 18 42.13 17.97 -5.97
CA SER A 18 42.72 16.78 -6.55
C SER A 18 42.93 15.77 -5.43
N ASP A 19 41.85 15.12 -5.01
CA ASP A 19 41.81 13.75 -4.48
C ASP A 19 40.35 13.34 -4.25
N ALA A 20 39.58 13.29 -5.34
CA ALA A 20 38.32 12.56 -5.37
C ALA A 20 38.65 11.11 -5.72
N GLU A 21 38.78 10.26 -4.70
CA GLU A 21 38.77 8.80 -4.91
C GLU A 21 37.52 8.42 -5.70
N SER A 22 37.75 7.88 -6.88
CA SER A 22 36.75 7.52 -7.88
C SER A 22 35.89 6.37 -7.35
N SER A 23 34.76 6.74 -6.75
CA SER A 23 33.64 5.80 -6.64
C SER A 23 33.28 5.32 -8.05
N PRO A 24 33.16 4.00 -8.29
CA PRO A 24 32.77 3.51 -9.61
C PRO A 24 31.42 4.12 -9.98
N PRO A 25 31.22 4.52 -11.25
CA PRO A 25 29.93 5.04 -11.68
C PRO A 25 28.85 4.01 -11.33
N PRO A 26 27.69 4.44 -10.83
CA PRO A 26 26.57 3.51 -10.64
C PRO A 26 26.35 2.78 -11.95
N LEU A 27 26.30 1.44 -11.88
CA LEU A 27 26.01 0.61 -13.03
C LEU A 27 24.78 1.18 -13.75
N PRO A 28 24.79 1.33 -15.09
CA PRO A 28 23.63 1.81 -15.81
C PRO A 28 22.45 0.92 -15.44
N VAL A 29 21.47 1.51 -14.76
CA VAL A 29 20.19 0.87 -14.48
C VAL A 29 19.55 0.65 -15.86
N PRO A 30 19.18 -0.58 -16.23
CA PRO A 30 18.52 -0.82 -17.50
C PRO A 30 17.29 0.10 -17.60
N THR A 31 17.29 0.98 -18.59
CA THR A 31 16.12 1.81 -18.91
C THR A 31 15.04 0.88 -19.45
N ARG A 32 14.10 0.50 -18.58
CA ARG A 32 12.90 -0.23 -19.02
C ARG A 32 12.06 0.69 -19.88
N GLY A 33 11.70 0.22 -21.06
CA GLY A 33 10.84 0.97 -21.97
C GLY A 33 9.39 0.91 -21.50
N ARG A 34 8.56 1.85 -21.98
CA ARG A 34 7.09 1.78 -21.82
C ARG A 34 6.50 0.47 -22.38
N ALA A 35 7.23 -0.22 -23.26
CA ALA A 35 6.88 -1.51 -23.87
C ALA A 35 7.07 -2.74 -22.94
N ASP A 36 7.52 -2.54 -21.69
CA ASP A 36 7.82 -3.66 -20.76
C ASP A 36 6.69 -3.94 -19.75
N MET A 37 5.60 -3.16 -19.74
CA MET A 37 4.43 -3.46 -18.91
C MET A 37 3.68 -4.64 -19.53
N LEU A 38 3.67 -5.76 -18.82
CA LEU A 38 3.04 -7.01 -19.24
C LEU A 38 2.05 -7.42 -18.16
N ASP A 39 0.87 -7.89 -18.60
CA ASP A 39 -0.21 -8.45 -17.77
C ASP A 39 0.18 -9.81 -17.15
N THR A 40 1.38 -9.88 -16.59
CA THR A 40 2.02 -11.09 -16.08
C THR A 40 2.54 -10.83 -14.66
N PRO A 41 2.35 -11.78 -13.73
CA PRO A 41 2.89 -11.66 -12.39
C PRO A 41 4.41 -11.54 -12.37
N ARG A 42 4.92 -10.51 -11.70
CA ARG A 42 6.34 -10.27 -11.45
C ARG A 42 6.64 -10.32 -9.95
N PRO A 43 7.53 -11.21 -9.50
CA PRO A 43 7.86 -11.31 -8.07
C PRO A 43 8.39 -10.00 -7.51
N LEU A 44 7.89 -9.62 -6.32
CA LEU A 44 8.39 -8.53 -5.51
C LEU A 44 9.13 -9.07 -4.29
N ARG A 45 10.03 -8.25 -3.75
CA ARG A 45 10.68 -8.53 -2.48
C ARG A 45 9.93 -7.79 -1.39
N ALA A 46 9.50 -8.52 -0.37
CA ALA A 46 9.10 -7.96 0.90
C ALA A 46 10.35 -7.76 1.78
N ALA A 47 10.45 -6.61 2.45
CA ALA A 47 11.56 -6.35 3.37
C ALA A 47 11.11 -5.74 4.68
N ARG A 48 11.92 -5.99 5.70
CA ARG A 48 11.79 -5.39 7.03
C ARG A 48 13.09 -4.69 7.39
N PHE A 49 13.02 -3.61 8.15
CA PHE A 49 14.19 -2.96 8.70
C PHE A 49 14.81 -3.80 9.84
N SER A 50 16.11 -4.06 9.74
CA SER A 50 16.91 -4.70 10.77
C SER A 50 17.64 -3.65 11.58
N ALA A 51 17.21 -3.40 12.81
CA ALA A 51 17.90 -2.47 13.72
C ALA A 51 19.35 -2.90 14.00
N ARG A 52 19.62 -4.22 14.04
CA ARG A 52 20.97 -4.76 14.22
C ARG A 52 21.90 -4.42 13.04
N GLU A 53 21.38 -4.43 11.82
CA GLU A 53 22.17 -4.20 10.61
C GLU A 53 22.02 -2.78 10.05
N GLY A 54 21.19 -1.95 10.66
CA GLY A 54 20.92 -0.57 10.21
C GLY A 54 20.35 -0.46 8.80
N ARG A 55 19.71 -1.52 8.27
CA ARG A 55 19.27 -1.58 6.87
C ARG A 55 18.01 -2.42 6.67
N TRP A 56 17.33 -2.17 5.55
CA TRP A 56 16.23 -3.01 5.07
C TRP A 56 16.76 -4.35 4.57
N ILE A 57 16.23 -5.44 5.11
CA ILE A 57 16.59 -6.82 4.75
C ILE A 57 15.36 -7.56 4.22
N GLN A 58 15.57 -8.39 3.21
CA GLN A 58 14.51 -9.20 2.63
C GLN A 58 13.94 -10.17 3.69
N THR A 59 12.62 -10.30 3.75
CA THR A 59 11.97 -11.33 4.55
C THR A 59 12.13 -12.68 3.87
N SER A 60 12.37 -13.73 4.64
CA SER A 60 12.41 -15.08 4.09
C SER A 60 10.99 -15.53 3.74
N ASN A 61 10.72 -15.81 2.47
CA ASN A 61 9.41 -16.28 1.95
C ASN A 61 9.00 -17.69 2.44
N CYS A 62 9.61 -18.21 3.50
CA CYS A 62 9.41 -19.59 3.91
C CYS A 62 8.30 -19.70 4.97
N SER A 63 7.19 -20.31 4.56
CA SER A 63 6.16 -20.89 5.44
C SER A 63 6.74 -21.81 6.52
N ARG A 64 7.93 -22.39 6.28
CA ARG A 64 8.63 -23.36 7.15
C ARG A 64 9.15 -22.79 8.50
N GLY A 65 8.90 -21.53 8.81
CA GLY A 65 9.32 -20.90 10.07
C GLY A 65 8.22 -20.14 10.81
N ILE A 66 6.97 -20.28 10.37
CA ILE A 66 5.83 -19.57 10.98
C ILE A 66 5.59 -20.14 12.38
N ARG A 67 5.63 -19.27 13.39
CA ARG A 67 5.39 -19.64 14.79
C ARG A 67 4.02 -19.11 15.21
N GLU A 68 3.23 -19.98 15.84
CA GLU A 68 2.01 -19.60 16.53
C GLU A 68 2.30 -18.82 17.82
N PRO A 69 1.34 -18.01 18.33
CA PRO A 69 0.01 -17.78 17.77
C PRO A 69 0.03 -16.82 16.57
N LEU A 70 -0.73 -17.17 15.53
CA LEU A 70 -1.03 -16.27 14.42
C LEU A 70 -2.39 -15.61 14.63
N PRO A 71 -2.59 -14.40 14.12
CA PRO A 71 -3.90 -13.78 14.16
C PRO A 71 -4.85 -14.49 13.19
N SER A 72 -6.12 -14.61 13.57
CA SER A 72 -7.21 -15.09 12.70
C SER A 72 -7.88 -13.94 11.95
N TRP A 73 -7.50 -12.70 12.25
CA TRP A 73 -8.04 -11.49 11.63
C TRP A 73 -6.95 -10.47 11.42
N ILE A 74 -7.12 -9.57 10.44
CA ILE A 74 -6.27 -8.40 10.26
C ILE A 74 -7.10 -7.17 9.90
N ARG A 75 -6.66 -6.01 10.37
CA ARG A 75 -7.21 -4.73 9.92
C ARG A 75 -6.65 -4.37 8.55
N LEU A 76 -7.50 -4.11 7.58
CA LEU A 76 -7.13 -3.61 6.26
C LEU A 76 -7.39 -2.11 6.21
N VAL A 77 -6.41 -1.35 5.76
CA VAL A 77 -6.52 0.10 5.56
C VAL A 77 -6.11 0.43 4.14
N SER A 78 -6.89 1.25 3.43
CA SER A 78 -6.53 1.79 2.11
C SER A 78 -6.61 3.30 2.09
N TRP A 79 -5.65 3.98 1.47
CA TRP A 79 -5.68 5.43 1.31
C TRP A 79 -4.86 5.92 0.12
N ASN A 80 -5.51 6.60 -0.83
CA ASN A 80 -4.84 7.42 -1.81
C ASN A 80 -4.27 8.66 -1.09
N VAL A 81 -2.95 8.87 -1.15
CA VAL A 81 -2.26 9.95 -0.40
C VAL A 81 -1.93 11.18 -1.25
N ASP A 82 -2.53 11.29 -2.44
CA ASP A 82 -2.41 12.43 -3.36
C ASP A 82 -0.95 12.76 -3.71
N PHE A 83 -0.47 12.34 -4.88
CA PHE A 83 0.89 12.67 -5.30
C PHE A 83 0.98 14.08 -5.91
N GLN A 84 -0.13 14.64 -6.35
CA GLN A 84 -0.20 15.80 -7.24
C GLN A 84 -0.17 17.13 -6.50
N THR A 85 -0.88 17.22 -5.38
CA THR A 85 -0.92 18.45 -4.59
C THR A 85 0.43 18.73 -3.92
N LYS A 86 0.65 20.01 -3.58
CA LYS A 86 1.92 20.52 -3.08
C LYS A 86 2.40 19.78 -1.83
N SER A 87 3.71 19.84 -1.61
CA SER A 87 4.36 19.30 -0.40
C SER A 87 4.10 17.79 -0.15
N PRO A 88 4.21 16.90 -1.16
CA PRO A 88 3.84 15.48 -1.01
C PRO A 88 4.62 14.77 0.10
N LYS A 89 5.87 15.17 0.37
CA LYS A 89 6.67 14.66 1.50
C LYS A 89 6.01 14.96 2.86
N LYS A 90 5.61 16.21 3.08
CA LYS A 90 5.00 16.65 4.35
C LYS A 90 3.65 15.96 4.55
N ARG A 91 2.87 15.83 3.49
CA ARG A 91 1.56 15.18 3.53
C ARG A 91 1.68 13.68 3.78
N LEU A 92 2.62 12.99 3.13
CA LEU A 92 2.87 11.58 3.40
C LEU A 92 3.35 11.35 4.85
N MET A 93 4.21 12.22 5.39
CA MET A 93 4.58 12.16 6.80
C MET A 93 3.37 12.35 7.73
N ALA A 94 2.50 13.32 7.42
CA ALA A 94 1.27 13.55 8.17
C ALA A 94 0.30 12.36 8.04
N ALA A 95 0.19 11.73 6.86
CA ALA A 95 -0.62 10.54 6.63
C ALA A 95 -0.13 9.37 7.50
N LEU A 96 1.18 9.10 7.52
CA LEU A 96 1.75 8.05 8.37
C LEU A 96 1.50 8.33 9.86
N LEU A 97 1.61 9.59 10.29
CA LEU A 97 1.33 10.00 11.67
C LEU A 97 -0.16 9.87 12.02
N TYR A 98 -1.05 10.23 11.11
CA TYR A 98 -2.50 10.09 11.26
C TYR A 98 -2.88 8.61 11.36
N LEU A 99 -2.35 7.77 10.46
CA LEU A 99 -2.53 6.32 10.53
C LEU A 99 -2.07 5.79 11.89
N GLN A 100 -0.87 6.16 12.33
CA GLN A 100 -0.33 5.73 13.61
C GLN A 100 -1.25 6.14 14.79
N ARG A 101 -1.60 7.42 14.91
CA ARG A 101 -2.26 7.97 16.11
C ARG A 101 -3.77 7.87 16.09
N GLU A 102 -4.38 8.10 14.94
CA GLU A 102 -5.83 8.19 14.82
C GLU A 102 -6.45 6.87 14.37
N VAL A 103 -5.81 6.13 13.46
CA VAL A 103 -6.36 4.86 12.97
C VAL A 103 -5.94 3.70 13.88
N PHE A 104 -4.65 3.57 14.18
CA PHE A 104 -4.11 2.48 15.00
C PHE A 104 -3.95 2.84 16.49
N ARG A 105 -4.33 4.06 16.89
CA ARG A 105 -4.32 4.52 18.29
C ARG A 105 -2.97 4.38 19.01
N CYS A 106 -1.87 4.35 18.25
CA CYS A 106 -0.49 4.30 18.75
C CYS A 106 0.02 5.73 19.01
N GLN A 107 0.07 6.16 20.28
CA GLN A 107 0.45 7.52 20.67
C GLN A 107 1.95 7.79 20.42
N THR A 108 2.78 6.77 20.58
CA THR A 108 4.23 6.83 20.39
C THR A 108 4.71 5.92 19.25
N ALA A 109 5.86 6.24 18.66
CA ALA A 109 6.46 5.39 17.60
C ALA A 109 6.91 4.00 18.12
N THR A 110 6.93 3.82 19.44
CA THR A 110 7.22 2.54 20.12
C THR A 110 5.98 1.72 20.41
N GLU A 111 4.77 2.23 20.20
CA GLU A 111 3.55 1.44 20.32
C GLU A 111 3.30 0.63 19.05
N ARG A 112 2.95 -0.64 19.24
CA ARG A 112 2.72 -1.60 18.17
C ARG A 112 1.24 -1.56 17.77
N PRO A 113 0.92 -1.50 16.46
CA PRO A 113 -0.46 -1.64 16.01
C PRO A 113 -0.97 -3.08 16.17
N ASP A 114 -2.29 -3.23 16.18
CA ASP A 114 -2.95 -4.51 15.91
C ASP A 114 -2.45 -5.14 14.59
N PRO A 115 -2.63 -6.47 14.39
CA PRO A 115 -2.40 -7.10 13.10
C PRO A 115 -3.10 -6.35 11.97
N CYS A 116 -2.32 -5.82 11.02
CA CYS A 116 -2.85 -4.99 9.95
C CYS A 116 -2.06 -5.06 8.64
N CYS A 117 -2.73 -4.59 7.59
CA CYS A 117 -2.20 -4.32 6.26
C CYS A 117 -2.64 -2.92 5.80
N ILE A 118 -1.71 -2.06 5.41
CA ILE A 118 -1.96 -0.68 4.98
C ILE A 118 -1.59 -0.57 3.49
N LEU A 119 -2.54 -0.13 2.68
CA LEU A 119 -2.43 0.02 1.24
C LEU A 119 -2.42 1.51 0.92
N LEU A 120 -1.31 2.01 0.39
CA LEU A 120 -1.17 3.40 -0.03
C LEU A 120 -1.12 3.47 -1.55
N GLN A 121 -1.89 4.39 -2.13
CA GLN A 121 -1.84 4.76 -3.54
C GLN A 121 -1.28 6.17 -3.68
N GLU A 122 -0.79 6.53 -4.87
CA GLU A 122 -0.24 7.87 -5.14
C GLU A 122 0.93 8.29 -4.24
N VAL A 123 1.79 7.34 -3.85
CA VAL A 123 3.05 7.69 -3.21
C VAL A 123 4.00 8.23 -4.29
N SER A 124 4.38 9.51 -4.24
CA SER A 124 5.34 10.06 -5.21
C SER A 124 6.75 9.49 -5.01
N VAL A 125 7.52 9.37 -6.10
CA VAL A 125 8.91 8.88 -6.05
C VAL A 125 9.74 9.67 -5.03
N GLY A 126 9.60 10.99 -5.03
CA GLY A 126 10.33 11.87 -4.11
C GLY A 126 9.94 11.71 -2.65
N SER A 127 8.77 11.15 -2.34
CA SER A 127 8.26 11.01 -0.97
C SER A 127 8.41 9.59 -0.42
N PHE A 128 8.62 8.59 -1.27
CA PHE A 128 8.75 7.19 -0.88
C PHE A 128 9.73 6.95 0.29
N THR A 129 10.87 7.66 0.32
CA THR A 129 11.85 7.58 1.42
C THR A 129 11.23 7.87 2.80
N MET A 130 10.20 8.71 2.90
CA MET A 130 9.54 9.03 4.18
C MET A 130 8.92 7.78 4.83
N ILE A 131 8.46 6.82 4.03
CA ILE A 131 7.98 5.51 4.53
C ILE A 131 9.17 4.73 5.10
N LEU A 132 10.28 4.66 4.35
CA LEU A 132 11.46 3.89 4.74
C LEU A 132 12.21 4.48 5.94
N THR A 133 12.07 5.78 6.21
CA THR A 133 12.71 6.46 7.35
C THR A 133 11.76 6.67 8.54
N SER A 134 10.48 6.34 8.41
CA SER A 134 9.54 6.41 9.53
C SER A 134 9.92 5.38 10.61
N GLU A 135 10.15 5.84 11.83
CA GLU A 135 10.53 4.97 12.95
C GLU A 135 9.46 3.89 13.23
N TRP A 136 8.19 4.29 13.20
CA TRP A 136 7.07 3.38 13.42
C TRP A 136 7.01 2.29 12.33
N VAL A 137 7.22 2.67 11.06
CA VAL A 137 7.29 1.73 9.93
C VAL A 137 8.50 0.79 10.07
N GLN A 138 9.69 1.32 10.36
CA GLN A 138 10.90 0.54 10.57
C GLN A 138 10.79 -0.46 11.73
N ARG A 139 10.02 -0.15 12.78
CA ARG A 139 9.83 -1.05 13.93
C ARG A 139 8.83 -2.15 13.63
N TYR A 140 7.70 -1.81 13.01
CA TYR A 140 6.52 -2.68 13.03
C TYR A 140 6.09 -3.24 11.69
N PHE A 141 6.66 -2.79 10.57
CA PHE A 141 6.15 -3.19 9.26
C PHE A 141 7.19 -3.91 8.39
N VAL A 142 6.64 -4.75 7.52
CA VAL A 142 7.21 -5.24 6.27
C VAL A 142 6.70 -4.34 5.16
N VAL A 143 7.56 -3.97 4.20
CA VAL A 143 7.24 -3.01 3.13
C VAL A 143 7.35 -3.69 1.76
N VAL A 144 6.37 -3.45 0.89
CA VAL A 144 6.28 -3.94 -0.50
C VAL A 144 5.78 -2.81 -1.41
N PRO A 145 6.52 -2.37 -2.45
CA PRO A 145 7.88 -2.77 -2.77
C PRO A 145 8.88 -2.02 -1.89
N THR A 146 10.16 -2.41 -1.95
CA THR A 146 11.22 -1.80 -1.12
C THR A 146 11.89 -0.59 -1.77
N SER A 147 11.50 -0.26 -3.00
CA SER A 147 12.07 0.83 -3.79
C SER A 147 11.16 1.13 -4.98
N THR A 148 11.22 2.37 -5.45
CA THR A 148 10.41 2.88 -6.57
C THR A 148 10.83 2.31 -7.93
N ASP A 149 12.02 1.72 -8.03
CA ASP A 149 12.49 0.97 -9.22
C ASP A 149 11.65 -0.28 -9.52
N LYS A 150 10.76 -0.67 -8.60
CA LYS A 150 9.82 -1.79 -8.75
C LYS A 150 8.44 -1.35 -9.24
N TRP A 151 8.17 -0.05 -9.31
CA TRP A 151 6.99 0.45 -10.00
C TRP A 151 7.16 0.33 -11.51
N PRO A 152 6.06 0.45 -12.29
CA PRO A 152 6.16 0.42 -13.73
C PRO A 152 7.14 1.48 -14.25
N ALA A 153 7.79 1.17 -15.38
CA ALA A 153 8.83 2.02 -15.92
C ALA A 153 8.32 3.43 -16.19
N SER A 154 9.10 4.45 -15.80
CA SER A 154 8.74 5.88 -15.93
C SER A 154 7.61 6.37 -15.02
N ALA A 155 7.14 5.55 -14.07
CA ALA A 155 6.18 5.99 -13.07
C ALA A 155 6.78 7.09 -12.16
N THR A 156 6.04 8.17 -11.95
CA THR A 156 6.41 9.28 -11.05
C THR A 156 5.79 9.15 -9.66
N TYR A 157 4.88 8.18 -9.50
CA TYR A 157 4.20 7.78 -8.28
C TYR A 157 3.84 6.29 -8.37
N GLY A 158 3.41 5.69 -7.26
CA GLY A 158 2.96 4.30 -7.28
C GLY A 158 2.31 3.85 -5.99
N THR A 159 2.12 2.54 -5.88
CA THR A 159 1.48 1.87 -4.75
C THR A 159 2.49 1.30 -3.77
N VAL A 160 2.14 1.30 -2.48
CA VAL A 160 2.95 0.73 -1.39
C VAL A 160 2.05 -0.01 -0.42
N THR A 161 2.41 -1.23 -0.08
CA THR A 161 1.75 -2.06 0.92
C THR A 161 2.66 -2.24 2.14
N LEU A 162 2.13 -1.94 3.31
CA LEU A 162 2.78 -2.16 4.61
C LEU A 162 2.04 -3.27 5.35
N VAL A 163 2.75 -4.33 5.72
CA VAL A 163 2.16 -5.44 6.50
C VAL A 163 2.78 -5.43 7.90
N SER A 164 1.95 -5.41 8.93
CA SER A 164 2.43 -5.52 10.31
C SER A 164 3.25 -6.80 10.51
N ARG A 165 4.35 -6.73 11.26
CA ARG A 165 5.28 -7.86 11.48
C ARG A 165 4.69 -9.01 12.29
N THR A 166 3.54 -8.81 12.91
CA THR A 166 2.75 -9.86 13.56
C THR A 166 2.02 -10.75 12.56
N VAL A 167 1.96 -10.34 11.29
CA VAL A 167 1.33 -11.08 10.19
C VAL A 167 2.44 -11.58 9.25
N PRO A 168 2.67 -12.91 9.16
CA PRO A 168 3.67 -13.44 8.25
C PRO A 168 3.30 -13.23 6.79
N VAL A 169 4.20 -12.62 6.02
CA VAL A 169 4.11 -12.48 4.55
C VAL A 169 4.84 -13.67 3.91
N SER A 170 4.13 -14.51 3.17
CA SER A 170 4.71 -15.67 2.49
C SER A 170 5.10 -15.43 1.04
N ASN A 171 4.46 -14.47 0.37
CA ASN A 171 4.71 -14.16 -1.03
C ASN A 171 4.32 -12.70 -1.33
N ALA A 172 4.95 -12.12 -2.33
CA ALA A 172 4.61 -10.79 -2.83
C ALA A 172 4.95 -10.69 -4.32
N PHE A 173 4.06 -10.09 -5.11
CA PHE A 173 4.26 -9.88 -6.54
C PHE A 173 3.47 -8.67 -7.03
N THR A 174 3.71 -8.27 -8.27
CA THR A 174 2.95 -7.22 -8.94
C THR A 174 2.52 -7.66 -10.33
N ILE A 175 1.36 -7.17 -10.77
CA ILE A 175 0.95 -7.20 -12.17
C ILE A 175 0.97 -5.75 -12.66
N GLU A 176 1.79 -5.47 -13.67
CA GLU A 176 1.85 -4.16 -14.33
C GLU A 176 0.84 -4.19 -15.48
N PHE A 177 -0.14 -3.29 -15.50
CA PHE A 177 -1.23 -3.38 -16.48
C PHE A 177 -0.76 -2.92 -17.86
N GLY A 178 -0.68 -3.84 -18.82
CA GLY A 178 -0.22 -3.59 -20.19
C GLY A 178 -1.12 -2.63 -20.96
N ASN A 179 -2.40 -2.54 -20.57
CA ASN A 179 -3.34 -1.55 -21.12
C ASN A 179 -3.25 -0.17 -20.45
N SER A 180 -2.34 0.04 -19.50
CA SER A 180 -2.30 1.29 -18.74
C SER A 180 -1.57 2.41 -19.49
N SER A 181 -2.20 3.58 -19.47
CA SER A 181 -1.62 4.83 -19.94
C SER A 181 -0.98 5.66 -18.83
N MET A 182 -1.33 5.43 -17.56
CA MET A 182 -0.84 6.16 -16.39
C MET A 182 0.06 5.31 -15.47
N MET A 183 0.68 4.26 -15.99
CA MET A 183 1.65 3.42 -15.26
C MET A 183 1.02 2.72 -14.04
N ARG A 184 -0.20 2.19 -14.22
CA ARG A 184 -0.96 1.50 -13.17
C ARG A 184 -0.49 0.06 -12.96
N ASN A 185 -0.60 -0.41 -11.73
CA ASN A 185 -0.31 -1.78 -11.35
C ASN A 185 -1.21 -2.24 -10.20
N ALA A 186 -1.17 -3.54 -9.93
CA ALA A 186 -1.59 -4.10 -8.65
C ALA A 186 -0.39 -4.73 -7.93
N ILE A 187 -0.30 -4.52 -6.62
CA ILE A 187 0.63 -5.21 -5.72
C ILE A 187 -0.14 -6.22 -4.92
N PHE A 188 0.34 -7.46 -4.91
CA PHE A 188 -0.26 -8.57 -4.20
C PHE A 188 0.69 -9.00 -3.07
N VAL A 189 0.13 -9.24 -1.88
CA VAL A 189 0.83 -9.84 -0.74
C VAL A 189 0.01 -11.01 -0.20
N ASP A 190 0.66 -12.15 -0.06
CA ASP A 190 0.05 -13.34 0.55
C ASP A 190 0.42 -13.34 2.04
N VAL A 191 -0.60 -13.29 2.90
CA VAL A 191 -0.47 -13.30 4.35
C VAL A 191 -0.96 -14.62 4.94
N LYS A 192 -0.38 -14.99 6.08
CA LYS A 192 -0.70 -16.24 6.79
C LYS A 192 -1.49 -15.94 8.06
N LEU A 193 -2.68 -16.52 8.15
CA LEU A 193 -3.61 -16.34 9.26
C LEU A 193 -3.99 -17.69 9.87
N SER A 194 -4.35 -17.70 11.14
CA SER A 194 -4.84 -18.91 11.82
C SER A 194 -6.32 -19.13 11.55
N VAL A 195 -6.72 -20.40 11.44
CA VAL A 195 -8.12 -20.80 11.56
C VAL A 195 -8.44 -20.87 13.05
N PRO A 196 -9.47 -20.15 13.55
CA PRO A 196 -9.86 -20.22 14.96
C PRO A 196 -10.10 -21.67 15.40
N ALA A 197 -9.62 -22.05 16.59
CA ALA A 197 -9.89 -23.37 17.15
C ALA A 197 -11.34 -23.47 17.68
N PRO A 198 -11.96 -24.66 17.69
CA PRO A 198 -13.25 -24.86 18.32
C PRO A 198 -13.23 -24.48 19.81
N PRO A 199 -14.34 -23.92 20.36
CA PRO A 199 -14.43 -23.47 21.75
C PRO A 199 -14.06 -24.50 22.82
N HIS A 200 -14.11 -25.79 22.48
CA HIS A 200 -13.91 -26.91 23.40
C HIS A 200 -12.64 -27.72 23.12
N THR A 201 -11.71 -27.20 22.33
CA THR A 201 -10.44 -27.88 22.05
C THR A 201 -9.24 -27.18 22.68
N PRO A 202 -8.23 -27.93 23.17
CA PRO A 202 -7.04 -27.35 23.79
C PRO A 202 -6.02 -26.78 22.77
N ARG A 203 -6.35 -26.74 21.47
CA ARG A 203 -5.47 -26.21 20.42
C ARG A 203 -5.62 -24.69 20.32
N LEU A 204 -4.54 -24.00 19.97
CA LEU A 204 -4.55 -22.55 19.73
C LEU A 204 -5.15 -22.19 18.36
N SER A 205 -5.09 -23.10 17.38
CA SER A 205 -5.67 -22.94 16.04
C SER A 205 -6.01 -24.31 15.41
N ASP A 206 -6.87 -24.31 14.40
CA ASP A 206 -7.19 -25.48 13.55
C ASP A 206 -6.31 -25.57 12.28
N GLY A 207 -5.34 -24.67 12.16
CA GLY A 207 -4.42 -24.64 11.02
C GLY A 207 -4.07 -23.22 10.59
N VAL A 208 -3.25 -23.14 9.54
CA VAL A 208 -2.81 -21.88 8.95
C VAL A 208 -3.24 -21.84 7.50
N VAL A 209 -3.91 -20.75 7.12
CA VAL A 209 -4.39 -20.50 5.75
C VAL A 209 -3.67 -19.32 5.12
N THR A 210 -3.80 -19.19 3.80
CA THR A 210 -3.31 -18.04 3.03
C THR A 210 -4.46 -17.15 2.64
N VAL A 211 -4.33 -15.85 2.89
CA VAL A 211 -5.20 -14.81 2.34
C VAL A 211 -4.36 -13.92 1.45
N ARG A 212 -4.87 -13.56 0.27
CA ARG A 212 -4.20 -12.62 -0.65
C ARG A 212 -4.80 -11.24 -0.52
N VAL A 213 -3.95 -10.24 -0.30
CA VAL A 213 -4.33 -8.83 -0.26
C VAL A 213 -3.71 -8.11 -1.46
N ALA A 214 -4.54 -7.43 -2.24
CA ALA A 214 -4.12 -6.64 -3.38
C ALA A 214 -4.32 -5.13 -3.12
N ASN A 215 -3.31 -4.34 -3.47
CA ASN A 215 -3.33 -2.88 -3.50
C ASN A 215 -3.28 -2.42 -4.94
N THR A 216 -4.22 -1.59 -5.36
CA THR A 216 -4.21 -1.03 -6.71
C THR A 216 -4.66 0.42 -6.74
N HIS A 217 -4.33 1.07 -7.83
CA HIS A 217 -4.95 2.31 -8.26
C HIS A 217 -5.25 2.13 -9.75
N LEU A 218 -6.54 1.98 -10.08
CA LEU A 218 -6.98 1.73 -11.46
C LEU A 218 -6.84 2.98 -12.34
N GLU A 219 -7.08 2.82 -13.64
CA GLU A 219 -6.97 3.93 -14.59
C GLU A 219 -7.95 5.07 -14.27
N SER A 220 -7.41 6.27 -14.05
CA SER A 220 -8.21 7.44 -13.69
C SER A 220 -8.90 8.09 -14.87
N LEU A 221 -9.83 8.99 -14.53
CA LEU A 221 -10.55 9.87 -15.45
C LEU A 221 -11.44 9.09 -16.46
N PRO A 222 -12.40 9.76 -17.12
CA PRO A 222 -13.32 9.08 -18.03
C PRO A 222 -12.62 8.32 -19.15
N GLN A 223 -11.47 8.80 -19.64
CA GLN A 223 -10.67 8.08 -20.64
C GLN A 223 -10.11 6.75 -20.14
N GLY A 224 -9.97 6.56 -18.82
CA GLY A 224 -9.54 5.31 -18.21
C GLY A 224 -10.61 4.22 -18.20
N ALA A 225 -11.88 4.55 -18.46
CA ALA A 225 -13.01 3.63 -18.34
C ALA A 225 -12.84 2.36 -19.19
N ALA A 226 -12.26 2.46 -20.38
CA ALA A 226 -12.03 1.30 -21.23
C ALA A 226 -10.93 0.36 -20.69
N ALA A 227 -10.04 0.86 -19.84
CA ALA A 227 -8.92 0.08 -19.30
C ALA A 227 -9.28 -0.64 -17.99
N ARG A 228 -10.10 -0.01 -17.13
CA ARG A 228 -10.44 -0.52 -15.80
C ARG A 228 -10.99 -1.95 -15.78
N PRO A 229 -11.86 -2.38 -16.73
CA PRO A 229 -12.37 -3.76 -16.72
C PRO A 229 -11.26 -4.82 -16.80
N THR A 230 -10.36 -4.70 -17.77
CA THR A 230 -9.22 -5.62 -17.90
C THR A 230 -8.29 -5.56 -16.69
N GLN A 231 -8.09 -4.38 -16.10
CA GLN A 231 -7.25 -4.23 -14.91
C GLN A 231 -7.85 -4.95 -13.70
N LEU A 232 -9.16 -4.77 -13.46
CA LEU A 232 -9.85 -5.43 -12.36
C LEU A 232 -9.97 -6.94 -12.60
N ARG A 233 -10.19 -7.37 -13.84
CA ARG A 233 -10.16 -8.78 -14.23
C ARG A 233 -8.85 -9.48 -13.82
N LEU A 234 -7.71 -8.88 -14.17
CA LEU A 234 -6.39 -9.44 -13.83
C LEU A 234 -6.20 -9.56 -12.31
N ILE A 235 -6.74 -8.61 -11.55
CA ILE A 235 -6.75 -8.68 -10.09
C ILE A 235 -7.65 -9.83 -9.63
N SER A 236 -8.88 -9.91 -10.14
CA SER A 236 -9.86 -10.94 -9.76
C SER A 236 -9.34 -12.35 -10.00
N GLU A 237 -8.80 -12.61 -11.20
CA GLU A 237 -8.19 -13.90 -11.56
C GLU A 237 -7.07 -14.28 -10.56
N ALA A 238 -6.24 -13.32 -10.15
CA ALA A 238 -5.18 -13.56 -9.16
C ALA A 238 -5.73 -13.76 -7.73
N LEU A 239 -6.87 -13.17 -7.37
CA LEU A 239 -7.50 -13.36 -6.05
C LEU A 239 -8.23 -14.71 -5.92
N GLN A 240 -8.58 -15.34 -7.04
CA GLN A 240 -9.34 -16.59 -7.08
C GLN A 240 -8.49 -17.86 -7.22
N GLU A 241 -7.15 -17.76 -7.04
CA GLU A 241 -6.26 -18.93 -7.04
C GLU A 241 -6.66 -19.98 -5.99
N TYR A 242 -6.61 -21.26 -6.36
CA TYR A 242 -7.17 -22.37 -5.57
C TYR A 242 -6.56 -22.54 -4.17
N GLU A 243 -5.29 -22.19 -3.99
CA GLU A 243 -4.55 -22.33 -2.72
C GLU A 243 -4.90 -21.25 -1.68
N LEU A 244 -5.73 -20.27 -2.05
CA LEU A 244 -6.13 -19.17 -1.20
C LEU A 244 -7.43 -19.52 -0.46
N ARG A 245 -7.49 -19.17 0.83
CA ARG A 245 -8.74 -19.20 1.59
C ARG A 245 -9.70 -18.10 1.14
N GLY A 246 -9.14 -16.96 0.74
CA GLY A 246 -9.88 -15.82 0.21
C GLY A 246 -8.92 -14.75 -0.32
N GLY A 247 -9.48 -13.81 -1.06
CA GLY A 247 -8.75 -12.71 -1.66
C GLY A 247 -9.49 -11.39 -1.48
N VAL A 248 -8.75 -10.32 -1.25
CA VAL A 248 -9.29 -8.96 -1.16
C VAL A 248 -8.42 -8.01 -1.97
N VAL A 249 -9.03 -7.07 -2.68
CA VAL A 249 -8.38 -5.90 -3.25
C VAL A 249 -8.99 -4.65 -2.62
N ALA A 250 -8.14 -3.71 -2.22
CA ALA A 250 -8.59 -2.37 -1.86
C ALA A 250 -7.68 -1.32 -2.48
N GLY A 251 -8.26 -0.14 -2.70
CA GLY A 251 -7.58 0.95 -3.39
C GLY A 251 -8.53 1.88 -4.10
N ASP A 252 -7.94 2.79 -4.85
CA ASP A 252 -8.65 3.75 -5.69
C ASP A 252 -9.04 3.08 -7.00
N MET A 253 -10.32 2.70 -7.10
CA MET A 253 -10.87 2.05 -8.28
C MET A 253 -11.21 3.05 -9.38
N ASN A 254 -11.16 4.36 -9.11
CA ASN A 254 -11.65 5.40 -10.00
C ASN A 254 -13.03 5.07 -10.59
N ALA A 255 -13.94 4.58 -9.74
CA ALA A 255 -15.32 4.30 -10.13
C ALA A 255 -16.07 5.62 -10.30
N ILE A 256 -15.99 6.19 -11.51
CA ILE A 256 -16.43 7.55 -11.83
C ILE A 256 -17.61 7.60 -12.80
N GLY A 257 -17.89 6.49 -13.49
CA GLY A 257 -18.87 6.45 -14.57
C GLY A 257 -19.78 5.24 -14.51
N PRO A 258 -20.87 5.22 -15.31
CA PRO A 258 -21.86 4.15 -15.29
C PRO A 258 -21.29 2.75 -15.57
N SER A 259 -20.19 2.66 -16.32
CA SER A 259 -19.50 1.39 -16.59
C SER A 259 -18.83 0.78 -15.36
N ASP A 260 -18.63 1.56 -14.29
CA ASP A 260 -17.93 1.11 -13.08
C ASP A 260 -18.89 0.56 -12.01
N VAL A 261 -20.20 0.75 -12.19
CA VAL A 261 -21.24 0.39 -11.22
C VAL A 261 -21.30 -1.12 -11.02
N THR A 262 -21.33 -1.88 -12.12
CA THR A 262 -21.41 -3.36 -12.08
C THR A 262 -20.04 -4.02 -12.18
N LEU A 263 -18.98 -3.24 -12.35
CA LEU A 263 -17.66 -3.75 -12.74
C LEU A 263 -17.10 -4.78 -11.74
N ALA A 264 -17.32 -4.58 -10.43
CA ALA A 264 -16.87 -5.55 -9.43
C ALA A 264 -17.57 -6.91 -9.60
N GLU A 265 -18.90 -6.90 -9.74
CA GLU A 265 -19.72 -8.10 -9.91
C GLU A 265 -19.43 -8.80 -11.24
N ASP A 266 -19.28 -8.03 -12.33
CA ASP A 266 -18.95 -8.53 -13.67
C ASP A 266 -17.63 -9.32 -13.68
N GLU A 267 -16.67 -8.93 -12.83
CA GLU A 267 -15.39 -9.62 -12.65
C GLU A 267 -15.40 -10.67 -11.52
N GLY A 268 -16.56 -10.99 -10.94
CA GLY A 268 -16.72 -12.02 -9.92
C GLY A 268 -16.19 -11.64 -8.54
N LEU A 269 -16.21 -10.35 -8.21
CA LEU A 269 -15.87 -9.82 -6.90
C LEU A 269 -17.12 -9.29 -6.19
N MET A 270 -17.16 -9.47 -4.87
CA MET A 270 -18.14 -8.85 -3.98
C MET A 270 -17.60 -7.52 -3.48
N ASP A 271 -18.46 -6.51 -3.36
CA ASP A 271 -18.11 -5.26 -2.67
C ASP A 271 -18.37 -5.41 -1.17
N ALA A 272 -17.46 -4.94 -0.32
CA ALA A 272 -17.69 -4.94 1.12
C ALA A 272 -18.69 -3.86 1.55
N TRP A 273 -18.89 -2.82 0.73
CA TRP A 273 -19.91 -1.79 0.94
C TRP A 273 -21.22 -2.20 0.24
N GLN A 274 -22.31 -2.34 1.00
CA GLN A 274 -23.58 -2.90 0.49
C GLN A 274 -24.63 -1.84 0.08
N HIS A 275 -24.37 -0.56 0.34
CA HIS A 275 -25.37 0.50 0.16
C HIS A 275 -25.36 1.14 -1.24
N GLY A 276 -24.48 0.66 -2.13
CA GLY A 276 -24.35 1.14 -3.51
C GLY A 276 -23.43 2.35 -3.69
N ASP A 277 -23.15 2.72 -4.94
CA ASP A 277 -22.20 3.79 -5.29
C ASP A 277 -22.76 5.20 -5.16
N ASP A 278 -24.08 5.36 -5.13
CA ASP A 278 -24.77 6.64 -5.00
C ASP A 278 -24.99 7.06 -3.53
N ASP A 279 -24.63 6.20 -2.57
CA ASP A 279 -24.72 6.52 -1.14
C ASP A 279 -23.57 7.46 -0.72
N GLU A 280 -23.94 8.68 -0.31
CA GLU A 280 -23.01 9.73 0.12
C GLU A 280 -22.19 9.33 1.36
N GLU A 281 -22.70 8.41 2.20
CA GLU A 281 -21.94 7.88 3.33
C GLU A 281 -20.72 7.07 2.87
N GLY A 282 -20.83 6.42 1.70
CA GLY A 282 -19.76 5.69 1.05
C GLY A 282 -18.79 6.55 0.24
N PHE A 283 -19.08 7.84 0.02
CA PHE A 283 -18.21 8.69 -0.79
C PHE A 283 -16.84 8.87 -0.13
N THR A 284 -15.80 8.66 -0.93
CA THR A 284 -14.40 8.77 -0.49
C THR A 284 -13.68 9.95 -1.12
N TRP A 285 -14.29 10.65 -2.10
CA TRP A 285 -13.65 11.75 -2.81
C TRP A 285 -14.61 12.91 -3.09
N GLY A 286 -14.05 14.10 -3.31
CA GLY A 286 -14.76 15.29 -3.81
C GLY A 286 -15.08 16.36 -2.74
N TYR A 287 -14.62 16.15 -1.50
CA TYR A 287 -14.89 17.06 -0.39
C TYR A 287 -13.66 17.84 0.12
N GLN A 288 -12.44 17.46 -0.31
CA GLN A 288 -11.17 18.01 0.20
C GLN A 288 -10.21 18.43 -0.93
N PRO A 289 -10.40 19.58 -1.60
CA PRO A 289 -11.44 20.60 -1.42
C PRO A 289 -12.77 20.25 -2.11
N ARG A 290 -13.83 21.02 -1.81
CA ARG A 290 -15.15 20.90 -2.47
C ARG A 290 -15.20 21.51 -3.87
N GLU A 291 -14.28 22.41 -4.19
CA GLU A 291 -14.21 23.08 -5.49
C GLU A 291 -13.45 22.20 -6.49
N GLN A 292 -14.08 21.11 -6.91
CA GLN A 292 -13.51 20.14 -7.85
C GLN A 292 -14.29 20.11 -9.16
N PRO A 293 -13.66 19.76 -10.29
CA PRO A 293 -14.33 19.69 -11.59
C PRO A 293 -15.31 18.51 -11.72
N TYR A 294 -15.25 17.54 -10.81
CA TYR A 294 -16.12 16.36 -10.78
C TYR A 294 -16.94 16.34 -9.48
N PRO A 295 -18.16 15.79 -9.51
CA PRO A 295 -18.97 15.64 -8.30
C PRO A 295 -18.30 14.66 -7.32
N PRO A 296 -18.63 14.77 -6.01
CA PRO A 296 -18.25 13.75 -5.03
C PRO A 296 -18.71 12.36 -5.43
N ALA A 297 -17.90 11.34 -5.10
CA ALA A 297 -18.14 9.95 -5.49
C ALA A 297 -17.40 8.96 -4.58
N ARG A 298 -17.78 7.68 -4.67
CA ARG A 298 -17.09 6.55 -4.04
C ARG A 298 -16.04 5.95 -4.98
N LEU A 299 -14.85 6.56 -4.99
CA LEU A 299 -13.75 6.12 -5.85
C LEU A 299 -12.99 4.93 -5.26
N ASP A 300 -12.80 4.93 -3.96
CA ASP A 300 -12.09 3.89 -3.23
C ASP A 300 -13.07 2.78 -2.85
N LYS A 301 -12.67 1.52 -3.06
CA LYS A 301 -13.50 0.35 -2.74
C LYS A 301 -12.68 -0.72 -2.03
N VAL A 302 -13.39 -1.59 -1.31
CA VAL A 302 -12.86 -2.86 -0.80
C VAL A 302 -13.66 -3.97 -1.46
N LEU A 303 -13.02 -4.72 -2.36
CA LEU A 303 -13.64 -5.80 -3.12
C LEU A 303 -13.00 -7.12 -2.74
N PHE A 304 -13.77 -8.20 -2.68
CA PHE A 304 -13.27 -9.49 -2.20
C PHE A 304 -13.90 -10.69 -2.89
N THR A 305 -13.26 -11.84 -2.73
CA THR A 305 -13.75 -13.14 -3.14
C THR A 305 -13.50 -14.14 -2.02
N THR A 306 -14.44 -15.07 -1.83
CA THR A 306 -14.39 -16.10 -0.79
C THR A 306 -14.98 -17.38 -1.34
N ARG A 307 -14.49 -18.52 -0.84
CA ARG A 307 -15.09 -19.85 -1.08
C ARG A 307 -15.69 -20.44 0.20
N GLY A 308 -15.86 -19.61 1.23
CA GLY A 308 -16.09 -20.05 2.60
C GLY A 308 -14.90 -19.71 3.50
N GLY A 309 -15.15 -19.59 4.80
CA GLY A 309 -14.08 -19.45 5.79
C GLY A 309 -13.27 -18.15 5.73
N PHE A 310 -13.74 -17.14 4.98
CA PHE A 310 -13.17 -15.81 4.87
C PHE A 310 -14.28 -14.76 4.75
N GLU A 311 -14.24 -13.76 5.62
CA GLU A 311 -15.24 -12.69 5.74
C GLU A 311 -14.54 -11.32 5.75
N VAL A 312 -15.24 -10.30 5.25
CA VAL A 312 -14.79 -8.91 5.20
C VAL A 312 -15.90 -8.05 5.80
N GLU A 313 -15.56 -7.27 6.82
CA GLU A 313 -16.50 -6.32 7.42
C GLU A 313 -16.81 -5.14 6.47
N GLU A 314 -17.95 -4.50 6.67
CA GLU A 314 -18.27 -3.26 5.95
C GLU A 314 -17.21 -2.17 6.29
N PRO A 315 -16.65 -1.48 5.28
CA PRO A 315 -15.58 -0.51 5.52
C PRO A 315 -16.09 0.79 6.13
N GLU A 316 -15.33 1.34 7.07
CA GLU A 316 -15.51 2.67 7.62
C GLU A 316 -14.55 3.67 6.97
N ARG A 317 -15.02 4.89 6.74
CA ARG A 317 -14.17 6.00 6.27
C ARG A 317 -13.38 6.65 7.41
N PHE A 318 -12.15 7.06 7.13
CA PHE A 318 -11.34 7.90 8.01
C PHE A 318 -10.66 9.02 7.22
N GLY A 319 -9.94 9.91 7.90
CA GLY A 319 -9.23 11.01 7.23
C GLY A 319 -10.13 12.17 6.81
N VAL A 320 -11.41 12.11 7.15
CA VAL A 320 -12.39 13.20 6.96
C VAL A 320 -11.93 14.42 7.75
N GLY A 321 -11.68 15.50 7.03
CA GLY A 321 -11.18 16.73 7.60
C GLY A 321 -9.71 16.69 8.03
N ALA A 322 -8.96 15.65 7.67
CA ALA A 322 -7.58 15.48 8.15
C ALA A 322 -6.61 16.45 7.46
N ARG A 323 -5.87 17.21 8.26
CA ARG A 323 -4.94 18.24 7.81
C ARG A 323 -3.54 18.03 8.36
N THR A 324 -2.56 18.52 7.62
CA THR A 324 -1.19 18.71 8.10
C THR A 324 -1.15 19.85 9.13
N ASP A 325 -0.07 19.94 9.89
CA ASP A 325 0.18 21.05 10.83
C ASP A 325 0.23 22.43 10.13
N TYR A 326 0.38 22.46 8.80
CA TYR A 326 0.41 23.67 7.99
C TYR A 326 -0.97 24.05 7.42
N GLY A 327 -2.02 23.28 7.75
CA GLY A 327 -3.40 23.56 7.34
C GLY A 327 -3.80 22.96 5.99
N ASP A 328 -2.86 22.42 5.22
CA ASP A 328 -3.14 21.66 3.99
C ASP A 328 -3.86 20.35 4.32
N TRP A 329 -4.80 19.91 3.47
CA TRP A 329 -5.37 18.56 3.57
C TRP A 329 -4.27 17.50 3.44
N ILE A 330 -4.36 16.42 4.22
CA ILE A 330 -3.42 15.30 4.10
C ILE A 330 -3.59 14.64 2.73
N SER A 331 -4.84 14.39 2.33
CA SER A 331 -5.24 13.87 1.02
C SER A 331 -6.56 14.51 0.60
N ASP A 332 -6.83 14.51 -0.69
CA ASP A 332 -8.16 14.80 -1.25
C ASP A 332 -9.14 13.61 -1.16
N HIS A 333 -8.62 12.41 -0.85
CA HIS A 333 -9.38 11.22 -0.53
C HIS A 333 -9.56 11.03 0.98
N TYR A 334 -10.70 10.47 1.35
CA TYR A 334 -10.88 9.74 2.62
C TYR A 334 -10.24 8.36 2.49
N GLY A 335 -9.71 7.85 3.60
CA GLY A 335 -9.24 6.47 3.64
C GLY A 335 -10.36 5.51 4.03
N LEU A 336 -10.20 4.22 3.71
CA LEU A 336 -11.11 3.15 4.11
C LEU A 336 -10.42 2.19 5.07
N MET A 337 -11.13 1.77 6.12
CA MET A 337 -10.68 0.79 7.10
C MET A 337 -11.74 -0.30 7.26
N THR A 338 -11.31 -1.56 7.23
CA THR A 338 -12.17 -2.72 7.51
C THR A 338 -11.37 -3.80 8.26
N THR A 339 -12.04 -4.87 8.70
CA THR A 339 -11.43 -6.06 9.27
C THR A 339 -11.67 -7.27 8.36
N LEU A 340 -10.61 -8.01 8.08
CA LEU A 340 -10.65 -9.29 7.39
C LEU A 340 -10.61 -10.42 8.43
N HIS A 341 -11.50 -11.38 8.33
CA HIS A 341 -11.59 -12.52 9.25
C HIS A 341 -11.41 -13.85 8.53
N VAL A 342 -10.59 -14.72 9.10
CA VAL A 342 -10.63 -16.15 8.82
C VAL A 342 -11.58 -16.77 9.83
N VAL A 343 -12.67 -17.34 9.32
CA VAL A 343 -13.66 -18.04 10.11
C VAL A 343 -13.57 -19.54 9.86
N ARG A 344 -14.15 -20.32 10.77
CA ARG A 344 -14.31 -21.76 10.55
C ARG A 344 -15.43 -21.94 9.54
N GLU A 345 -15.21 -22.83 8.58
CA GLU A 345 -16.32 -23.39 7.83
C GLU A 345 -16.95 -24.40 8.77
N ASP A 346 -18.16 -24.12 9.26
CA ASP A 346 -18.91 -25.14 9.94
C ASP A 346 -19.17 -26.24 8.91
N GLU A 347 -18.67 -27.45 9.16
CA GLU A 347 -19.11 -28.62 8.41
C GLU A 347 -20.63 -28.67 8.61
N GLU A 348 -21.41 -28.40 7.56
CA GLU A 348 -22.80 -28.81 7.53
C GLU A 348 -22.79 -30.29 7.91
N MET A 349 -23.30 -30.61 9.10
CA MET A 349 -23.60 -31.99 9.46
C MET A 349 -24.65 -32.44 8.45
N GLU A 350 -24.19 -33.11 7.39
CA GLU A 350 -25.05 -33.92 6.53
C GLU A 350 -25.83 -34.85 7.47
N MET A 351 -27.12 -34.53 7.68
CA MET A 351 -28.07 -35.37 8.40
C MET A 351 -28.62 -36.47 7.50
#